data_AF-A0A6J4VPD4-F1
#
_entry.id   AF-A0A6J4VPD4-F1
#
_cell.length_a   1.000
_cell.length_b   1.000
_cell.length_c   1.000
_cell.angle_alpha   90.00
_cell.angle_beta   90.00
_cell.angle_gamma   90.00
#
_symmetry.space_group_name_H-M   'P 1'
#
loop_
_entity.id
_entity.type
_entity.pdbx_description
1 polymer ?
#
loop_
_entity_poly.entity_id
_entity_poly.type
_entity_poly.pdbx_seq_one_letter_code
_entity_poly.pdbx_strand_id
1 'polypeptide(L)'
;MSGGHRRRLPAGGDGRHRPPSGGRRAALMAILVGLFALRVVGQAAVTYGGAAFLPPPEQWQSGLLPYPALLAGQVILLALLVLVTIAAWRGSGVFAAPRPRLAAVLVWASYAYAAAMLLRYAVSMVVRPEWRWLGHTIPIVFHGVLAAYLFLVGRCLAREWTPAHAASGTGCPSRSRRGATEPRAGQLAARRENGHRPIAVRTGRRRGRARRQQRPAG
;
A
#
# COMPACT_ATOMS: atom_id res chain seq x y z
N MET A 1 61.60 2.93 26.92
CA MET A 1 61.20 1.67 26.25
C MET A 1 59.93 1.18 26.91
N SER A 2 58.77 1.29 26.27
CA SER A 2 57.53 0.65 26.73
C SER A 2 56.64 0.41 25.51
N GLY A 3 56.87 -0.75 24.87
CA GLY A 3 55.93 -1.34 23.91
C GLY A 3 54.72 -1.86 24.69
N GLY A 4 53.48 -1.78 24.21
CA GLY A 4 53.08 -1.98 22.83
C GLY A 4 52.31 -3.29 22.73
N HIS A 5 51.09 -3.34 23.27
CA HIS A 5 50.16 -4.44 22.99
C HIS A 5 48.70 -3.96 22.98
N ARG A 6 48.34 -3.21 21.93
CA ARG A 6 46.94 -3.09 21.51
C ARG A 6 46.59 -4.34 20.71
N ARG A 7 45.89 -5.29 21.34
CA ARG A 7 45.24 -6.40 20.65
C ARG A 7 44.20 -5.81 19.70
N ARG A 8 44.51 -5.80 18.40
CA ARG A 8 43.51 -5.58 17.34
C ARG A 8 42.62 -6.82 17.30
N LEU A 9 41.35 -6.67 17.67
CA LEU A 9 40.34 -7.67 17.36
C LEU A 9 40.10 -7.66 15.83
N PRO A 10 40.05 -8.82 15.17
CA PRO A 10 39.66 -8.88 13.78
C PRO A 10 38.19 -8.45 13.68
N ALA A 11 37.92 -7.46 12.83
CA ALA A 11 36.57 -7.14 12.38
C ALA A 11 36.02 -8.36 11.62
N GLY A 12 35.43 -9.28 12.36
CA GLY A 12 34.75 -10.46 11.84
C GLY A 12 33.66 -10.00 10.90
N GLY A 13 33.84 -10.33 9.63
CA GLY A 13 32.87 -10.06 8.59
C GLY A 13 31.54 -10.73 8.93
N ASP A 14 30.49 -9.92 8.93
CA ASP A 14 29.17 -10.43 8.63
C ASP A 14 28.60 -9.60 7.48
N GLY A 15 29.32 -9.68 6.36
CA GLY A 15 28.81 -9.36 5.03
C GLY A 15 27.78 -10.40 4.60
N ARG A 16 26.78 -10.69 5.45
CA ARG A 16 25.56 -11.36 5.05
C ARG A 16 24.94 -10.49 3.96
N HIS A 17 25.28 -10.84 2.72
CA HIS A 17 24.76 -10.31 1.49
C HIS A 17 23.25 -10.62 1.52
N ARG A 18 22.49 -9.79 2.24
CA ARG A 18 21.04 -9.89 2.25
C ARG A 18 20.65 -9.63 0.79
N PRO A 19 20.08 -10.61 0.08
CA PRO A 19 19.67 -10.38 -1.30
C PRO A 19 18.76 -9.15 -1.30
N PRO A 20 18.88 -8.26 -2.30
CA PRO A 20 18.07 -7.05 -2.36
C PRO A 20 16.62 -7.44 -2.14
N SER A 21 16.04 -6.96 -1.04
CA SER A 21 14.75 -7.47 -0.53
C SER A 21 13.57 -7.30 -1.51
N GLY A 22 13.77 -6.57 -2.62
CA GLY A 22 12.88 -6.51 -3.77
C GLY A 22 12.83 -7.83 -4.57
N GLY A 23 13.95 -8.51 -4.78
CA GLY A 23 14.02 -9.73 -5.60
C GLY A 23 13.17 -10.87 -5.04
N ARG A 24 13.19 -11.08 -3.71
CA ARG A 24 12.37 -12.10 -3.06
C ARG A 24 10.86 -11.84 -3.24
N ARG A 25 10.43 -10.59 -3.16
CA ARG A 25 9.01 -10.24 -3.33
C ARG A 25 8.58 -10.36 -4.78
N ALA A 26 9.41 -9.92 -5.71
CA ALA A 26 9.16 -10.08 -7.14
C ALA A 26 9.07 -11.57 -7.54
N ALA A 27 9.91 -12.43 -6.93
CA ALA A 27 9.79 -13.89 -7.07
C ALA A 27 8.48 -14.45 -6.51
N LEU A 28 8.07 -14.02 -5.30
CA LEU A 28 6.77 -14.41 -4.73
C LEU A 28 5.59 -13.95 -5.60
N MET A 29 5.65 -12.73 -6.15
CA MET A 29 4.66 -12.23 -7.11
C MET A 29 4.60 -13.15 -8.34
N ALA A 30 5.76 -13.50 -8.92
CA ALA A 30 5.82 -14.40 -10.06
C ALA A 30 5.22 -15.79 -9.77
N ILE A 31 5.46 -16.35 -8.58
CA ILE A 31 4.84 -17.62 -8.15
C ILE A 31 3.32 -17.48 -8.10
N LEU A 32 2.79 -16.41 -7.51
CA LEU A 32 1.34 -16.16 -7.43
C LEU A 32 0.71 -15.97 -8.82
N VAL A 33 1.41 -15.28 -9.73
CA VAL A 33 1.00 -15.18 -11.15
C VAL A 33 0.96 -16.56 -11.80
N GLY A 34 1.99 -17.39 -11.58
CA GLY A 34 2.03 -18.76 -12.09
C GLY A 34 0.86 -19.62 -11.58
N LEU A 35 0.52 -19.52 -10.29
CA LEU A 35 -0.63 -20.20 -9.71
C LEU A 35 -1.96 -19.73 -10.34
N PHE A 36 -2.10 -18.43 -10.58
CA PHE A 36 -3.30 -17.90 -11.26
C PHE A 36 -3.36 -18.35 -12.73
N ALA A 37 -2.22 -18.36 -13.44
CA ALA A 37 -2.13 -18.85 -14.81
C ALA A 37 -2.52 -20.33 -14.91
N LEU A 38 -2.01 -21.17 -13.99
CA LEU A 38 -2.38 -22.58 -13.89
C LEU A 38 -3.89 -22.74 -13.75
N ARG A 39 -4.56 -21.87 -13.00
CA ARG A 39 -6.01 -21.87 -12.88
C ARG A 39 -6.73 -21.51 -14.17
N VAL A 40 -6.24 -20.52 -14.92
CA VAL A 40 -6.84 -20.14 -16.22
C VAL A 40 -6.69 -21.31 -17.21
N VAL A 41 -5.49 -21.90 -17.28
CA VAL A 41 -5.22 -23.05 -18.16
C VAL A 41 -6.03 -24.27 -17.72
N GLY A 42 -6.09 -24.57 -16.42
CA GLY A 42 -6.89 -25.68 -15.87
C GLY A 42 -8.37 -25.54 -16.22
N GLN A 43 -8.94 -24.35 -16.05
CA GLN A 43 -10.33 -24.10 -16.44
C GLN A 43 -10.53 -24.27 -17.96
N ALA A 44 -9.59 -23.82 -18.79
CA ALA A 44 -9.64 -24.04 -20.24
C ALA A 44 -9.57 -25.53 -20.61
N ALA A 45 -8.62 -26.26 -20.03
CA ALA A 45 -8.43 -27.69 -20.27
C ALA A 45 -9.70 -28.49 -19.93
N VAL A 46 -10.35 -28.19 -18.80
CA VAL A 46 -11.60 -28.85 -18.41
C VAL A 46 -12.75 -28.51 -19.35
N THR A 47 -12.89 -27.25 -19.76
CA THR A 47 -13.99 -26.84 -20.65
C THR A 47 -13.86 -27.40 -22.07
N TYR A 48 -12.64 -27.53 -22.60
CA TYR A 48 -12.40 -28.08 -23.94
C TYR A 48 -12.19 -29.61 -23.94
N GLY A 49 -12.52 -30.30 -22.83
CA GLY A 49 -12.50 -31.76 -22.75
C GLY A 49 -11.10 -32.38 -22.67
N GLY A 50 -10.05 -31.58 -22.43
CA GLY A 50 -8.66 -32.03 -22.40
C GLY A 50 -8.21 -32.68 -21.10
N ALA A 51 -9.07 -32.78 -20.07
CA ALA A 51 -8.68 -33.26 -18.75
C ALA A 51 -9.80 -34.04 -18.03
N ALA A 52 -10.00 -35.31 -18.40
CA ALA A 52 -10.97 -36.21 -17.77
C ALA A 52 -10.66 -36.54 -16.29
N PHE A 53 -9.42 -36.30 -15.84
CA PHE A 53 -9.01 -36.49 -14.44
C PHE A 53 -9.35 -35.29 -13.54
N LEU A 54 -9.73 -34.13 -14.12
CA LEU A 54 -10.06 -32.93 -13.38
C LEU A 54 -11.57 -32.87 -13.08
N PRO A 55 -11.98 -32.11 -12.04
CA PRO A 55 -13.39 -31.97 -11.72
C PRO A 55 -14.20 -31.38 -12.89
N PRO A 56 -15.48 -31.76 -13.04
CA PRO A 56 -16.35 -31.26 -14.11
C PRO A 56 -16.39 -29.72 -14.21
N PRO A 57 -16.57 -29.14 -15.41
CA PRO A 57 -16.54 -27.69 -15.64
C PRO A 57 -17.44 -26.87 -14.70
N GLU A 58 -18.55 -27.45 -14.27
CA GLU A 58 -19.54 -26.83 -13.38
C GLU A 58 -18.95 -26.48 -12.01
N GLN A 59 -17.92 -27.22 -11.57
CA GLN A 59 -17.26 -27.02 -10.27
C GLN A 59 -16.19 -25.90 -10.33
N TRP A 60 -15.73 -25.54 -11.53
CA TRP A 60 -14.71 -24.50 -11.76
C TRP A 60 -15.28 -23.08 -11.86
N GLN A 61 -16.60 -22.97 -12.07
CA GLN A 61 -17.28 -21.70 -12.19
C GLN A 61 -18.50 -21.64 -11.26
N SER A 62 -18.98 -20.43 -11.04
CA SER A 62 -20.18 -20.19 -10.21
C SER A 62 -21.47 -20.27 -11.03
N GLY A 63 -21.38 -20.36 -12.35
CA GLY A 63 -22.51 -20.27 -13.29
C GLY A 63 -23.07 -18.86 -13.50
N LEU A 64 -22.54 -17.83 -12.80
CA LEU A 64 -23.09 -16.47 -12.83
C LEU A 64 -22.83 -15.72 -14.16
N LEU A 65 -21.75 -16.06 -14.86
CA LEU A 65 -21.35 -15.42 -16.13
C LEU A 65 -21.11 -16.48 -17.20
N PRO A 66 -21.37 -16.16 -18.49
CA PRO A 66 -21.04 -17.06 -19.59
C PRO A 66 -19.52 -17.26 -19.67
N TYR A 67 -19.12 -18.49 -19.99
CA TYR A 67 -17.73 -18.92 -19.98
C TYR A 67 -16.77 -18.02 -20.77
N PRO A 68 -17.07 -17.57 -22.00
CA PRO A 68 -16.15 -16.72 -22.75
C PRO A 68 -15.87 -15.37 -22.07
N ALA A 69 -16.89 -14.77 -21.44
CA ALA A 69 -16.73 -13.51 -20.71
C ALA A 69 -15.88 -13.71 -19.45
N LEU A 70 -16.10 -14.82 -18.74
CA LEU A 70 -15.31 -15.21 -17.58
C LEU A 70 -13.84 -15.43 -17.95
N LEU A 71 -13.58 -16.18 -19.02
CA LEU A 71 -12.23 -16.45 -19.51
C LEU A 71 -11.53 -15.17 -19.99
N ALA A 72 -12.23 -14.31 -20.74
CA ALA A 72 -11.68 -13.03 -21.18
C ALA A 72 -11.26 -12.15 -19.98
N GLY A 73 -12.12 -12.04 -18.96
CA GLY A 73 -11.78 -11.32 -17.73
C GLY A 73 -10.57 -11.89 -17.01
N GLN A 74 -10.44 -13.22 -16.98
CA GLN A 74 -9.28 -13.89 -16.37
C GLN A 74 -7.98 -13.66 -17.14
N VAL A 75 -8.03 -13.68 -18.48
CA VAL A 75 -6.86 -13.41 -19.33
C VAL A 75 -6.41 -11.95 -19.18
N ILE A 76 -7.36 -11.01 -19.17
CA ILE A 76 -7.07 -9.59 -18.93
C ILE A 76 -6.43 -9.40 -17.56
N LEU A 77 -7.02 -10.02 -16.53
CA LEU A 77 -6.49 -9.95 -15.17
C LEU A 77 -5.08 -10.56 -15.11
N LEU A 78 -4.87 -11.75 -15.68
CA LEU A 78 -3.57 -12.40 -15.75
C LEU A 78 -2.52 -11.52 -16.44
N ALA A 79 -2.86 -10.90 -17.58
CA ALA A 79 -1.97 -9.97 -18.27
C ALA A 79 -1.59 -8.78 -17.37
N LEU A 80 -2.56 -8.20 -16.66
CA LEU A 80 -2.31 -7.12 -15.71
C LEU A 80 -1.37 -7.56 -14.57
N LEU A 81 -1.58 -8.75 -13.99
CA LEU A 81 -0.70 -9.34 -12.98
C LEU A 81 0.74 -9.51 -13.52
N VAL A 82 0.90 -10.02 -14.74
CA VAL A 82 2.22 -10.18 -15.39
C VAL A 82 2.90 -8.82 -15.56
N LEU A 83 2.20 -7.83 -16.11
CA LEU A 83 2.75 -6.49 -16.36
C LEU A 83 3.20 -5.81 -15.05
N VAL A 84 2.39 -5.89 -14.00
CA VAL A 84 2.73 -5.35 -12.68
C VAL A 84 3.93 -6.08 -12.09
N THR A 85 4.02 -7.39 -12.25
CA THR A 85 5.17 -8.18 -11.80
C THR A 85 6.44 -7.76 -12.55
N ILE A 86 6.40 -7.63 -13.88
CA ILE A 86 7.53 -7.16 -14.69
C ILE A 86 7.96 -5.74 -14.28
N ALA A 87 7.01 -4.84 -14.03
CA ALA A 87 7.30 -3.50 -13.54
C ALA A 87 7.99 -3.52 -12.17
N ALA A 88 7.59 -4.44 -11.27
CA ALA A 88 8.24 -4.64 -9.99
C ALA A 88 9.67 -5.18 -10.14
N TRP A 89 9.92 -6.12 -11.07
CA TRP A 89 11.27 -6.62 -11.37
C TRP A 89 12.19 -5.55 -11.94
N ARG A 90 11.66 -4.68 -12.81
CA ARG A 90 12.40 -3.57 -13.43
C ARG A 90 12.61 -2.37 -12.50
N GLY A 91 11.92 -2.32 -11.35
CA GLY A 91 11.92 -1.16 -10.47
C GLY A 91 11.37 0.13 -11.13
N SER A 92 10.58 -0.01 -12.20
CA SER A 92 10.16 1.10 -13.05
C SER A 92 8.65 1.38 -12.95
N GLY A 93 8.23 2.60 -13.29
CA GLY A 93 6.81 2.96 -13.38
C GLY A 93 6.11 3.10 -12.02
N VAL A 94 5.13 2.23 -11.74
CA VAL A 94 4.29 2.34 -10.53
C VAL A 94 5.11 2.09 -9.25
N PHE A 95 6.23 1.38 -9.35
CA PHE A 95 7.15 1.09 -8.24
C PHE A 95 8.37 2.02 -8.17
N ALA A 96 8.54 2.95 -9.12
CA ALA A 96 9.67 3.88 -9.13
C ALA A 96 9.60 4.94 -8.03
N ALA A 97 8.39 5.22 -7.52
CA ALA A 97 8.18 6.14 -6.41
C ALA A 97 7.17 5.54 -5.41
N PRO A 98 7.37 5.78 -4.10
CA PRO A 98 6.43 5.42 -3.06
C PRO A 98 5.02 5.97 -3.32
N ARG A 99 3.99 5.13 -3.13
CA ARG A 99 2.58 5.55 -3.27
C ARG A 99 1.76 5.09 -2.05
N PRO A 100 1.91 5.75 -0.88
CA PRO A 100 1.33 5.26 0.37
C PRO A 100 -0.20 5.17 0.36
N ARG A 101 -0.89 6.09 -0.31
CA ARG A 101 -2.36 6.04 -0.47
C ARG A 101 -2.81 4.81 -1.26
N LEU A 102 -2.18 4.57 -2.42
CA LEU A 102 -2.48 3.41 -3.26
C LEU A 102 -2.12 2.10 -2.54
N ALA A 103 -1.01 2.09 -1.83
CA ALA A 103 -0.61 0.95 -0.99
C ALA A 103 -1.66 0.62 0.08
N ALA A 104 -2.15 1.63 0.80
CA ALA A 104 -3.18 1.45 1.81
C ALA A 104 -4.48 0.93 1.19
N VAL A 105 -4.93 1.51 0.07
CA VAL A 105 -6.13 1.06 -0.65
C VAL A 105 -5.98 -0.40 -1.09
N LEU A 106 -4.85 -0.79 -1.67
CA LEU A 106 -4.63 -2.16 -2.12
C LEU A 106 -4.57 -3.17 -0.97
N VAL A 107 -3.95 -2.80 0.16
CA VAL A 107 -3.92 -3.66 1.35
C VAL A 107 -5.34 -3.82 1.93
N TRP A 108 -6.08 -2.73 2.09
CA TRP A 108 -7.47 -2.81 2.56
C TRP A 108 -8.38 -3.58 1.61
N ALA A 109 -8.26 -3.34 0.30
CA ALA A 109 -8.98 -4.09 -0.71
C ALA A 109 -8.62 -5.58 -0.67
N SER A 110 -7.35 -5.93 -0.43
CA SER A 110 -6.94 -7.34 -0.30
C SER A 110 -7.59 -8.03 0.91
N TYR A 111 -7.70 -7.35 2.06
CA TYR A 111 -8.38 -7.88 3.23
C TYR A 111 -9.88 -7.98 3.03
N ALA A 112 -10.52 -6.95 2.48
CA ALA A 112 -11.95 -6.96 2.19
C ALA A 112 -12.31 -8.09 1.21
N TYR A 113 -11.48 -8.27 0.18
CA TYR A 113 -11.67 -9.33 -0.81
C TYR A 113 -11.46 -10.73 -0.22
N ALA A 114 -10.41 -10.93 0.59
CA ALA A 114 -10.18 -12.18 1.29
C ALA A 114 -11.34 -12.50 2.26
N ALA A 115 -11.82 -11.52 3.01
CA ALA A 115 -12.97 -11.67 3.91
C ALA A 115 -14.24 -12.07 3.15
N ALA A 116 -14.50 -11.46 1.99
CA ALA A 116 -15.62 -11.84 1.14
C ALA A 116 -15.53 -13.29 0.66
N MET A 117 -14.31 -13.78 0.35
CA MET A 117 -14.10 -15.18 -0.03
C MET A 117 -14.28 -16.15 1.14
N LEU A 118 -13.85 -15.77 2.35
CA LEU A 118 -14.10 -16.54 3.57
C LEU A 118 -15.59 -16.60 3.90
N LEU A 119 -16.30 -15.48 3.79
CA LEU A 119 -17.75 -15.44 3.98
C LEU A 119 -18.44 -16.34 2.96
N ARG A 120 -18.05 -16.25 1.68
CA ARG A 120 -18.58 -17.11 0.63
C ARG A 120 -18.34 -18.59 0.94
N TYR A 121 -17.17 -18.95 1.45
CA TYR A 121 -16.87 -20.31 1.89
C TYR A 121 -17.76 -20.73 3.05
N ALA A 122 -17.88 -19.91 4.09
CA ALA A 122 -18.72 -20.19 5.26
C ALA A 122 -20.19 -20.39 4.86
N VAL A 123 -20.74 -19.51 4.02
CA VAL A 123 -22.11 -19.64 3.49
C VAL A 123 -22.25 -20.93 2.67
N SER A 124 -21.27 -21.25 1.82
CA SER A 124 -21.29 -22.48 1.03
C SER A 124 -21.28 -23.73 1.94
N MET A 125 -20.55 -23.70 3.06
CA MET A 125 -20.48 -24.80 4.03
C MET A 125 -21.75 -24.95 4.87
N VAL A 126 -22.47 -23.85 5.12
CA VAL A 126 -23.77 -23.89 5.82
C VAL A 126 -24.86 -24.43 4.90
N VAL A 127 -24.87 -24.01 3.63
CA VAL A 127 -25.93 -24.37 2.68
C VAL A 127 -25.73 -25.76 2.07
N ARG A 128 -24.48 -26.13 1.74
CA ARG A 128 -24.12 -27.42 1.12
C ARG A 128 -22.86 -28.02 1.73
N PRO A 129 -22.97 -28.56 2.96
CA PRO A 129 -21.85 -29.17 3.68
C PRO A 129 -21.27 -30.40 2.97
N GLU A 130 -21.90 -30.97 1.97
CA GLU A 130 -21.39 -32.09 1.19
C GLU A 130 -20.32 -31.68 0.15
N TRP A 131 -20.14 -30.37 -0.12
CA TRP A 131 -19.22 -29.85 -1.14
C TRP A 131 -17.84 -29.41 -0.62
N ARG A 132 -17.52 -29.70 0.64
CA ARG A 132 -16.34 -29.19 1.38
C ARG A 132 -15.03 -29.26 0.61
N TRP A 133 -14.82 -30.35 -0.12
CA TRP A 133 -13.50 -30.71 -0.66
C TRP A 133 -13.36 -30.55 -2.17
N LEU A 134 -14.42 -30.82 -2.95
CA LEU A 134 -14.28 -30.97 -4.41
C LEU A 134 -15.18 -30.05 -5.24
N GLY A 135 -16.26 -29.48 -4.69
CA GLY A 135 -17.19 -28.65 -5.45
C GLY A 135 -17.13 -27.17 -5.08
N HIS A 136 -16.92 -26.27 -6.06
CA HIS A 136 -17.00 -24.80 -5.91
C HIS A 136 -16.02 -24.12 -4.93
N THR A 137 -15.18 -24.87 -4.21
CA THR A 137 -14.11 -24.35 -3.35
C THR A 137 -12.87 -23.95 -4.15
N ILE A 138 -12.65 -24.56 -5.33
CA ILE A 138 -11.49 -24.29 -6.19
C ILE A 138 -11.36 -22.78 -6.50
N PRO A 139 -12.41 -22.07 -6.98
CA PRO A 139 -12.33 -20.63 -7.20
C PRO A 139 -11.95 -19.85 -5.94
N ILE A 140 -12.44 -20.25 -4.76
CA ILE A 140 -12.20 -19.55 -3.48
C ILE A 140 -10.70 -19.52 -3.16
N VAL A 141 -10.01 -20.65 -3.32
CA VAL A 141 -8.56 -20.75 -3.09
C VAL A 141 -7.79 -19.82 -4.05
N PHE A 142 -8.14 -19.80 -5.33
CA PHE A 142 -7.48 -18.93 -6.31
C PHE A 142 -7.80 -17.44 -6.13
N HIS A 143 -8.97 -17.11 -5.59
CA HIS A 143 -9.26 -15.74 -5.14
C HIS A 143 -8.39 -15.36 -3.92
N GLY A 144 -8.04 -16.32 -3.06
CA GLY A 144 -7.02 -16.15 -2.03
C GLY A 144 -5.63 -15.84 -2.59
N VAL A 145 -5.22 -16.53 -3.67
CA VAL A 145 -3.97 -16.24 -4.42
C VAL A 145 -3.98 -14.81 -4.95
N LEU A 146 -5.09 -14.36 -5.55
CA LEU A 146 -5.26 -12.99 -6.02
C LEU A 146 -5.19 -11.98 -4.87
N ALA A 147 -5.83 -12.25 -3.74
CA ALA A 147 -5.76 -11.41 -2.55
C ALA A 147 -4.32 -11.26 -2.03
N ALA A 148 -3.59 -12.37 -1.94
CA ALA A 148 -2.19 -12.39 -1.53
C ALA A 148 -1.31 -11.58 -2.50
N TYR A 149 -1.59 -11.64 -3.80
CA TYR A 149 -0.90 -10.84 -4.81
C TYR A 149 -1.13 -9.34 -4.60
N LEU A 150 -2.38 -8.91 -4.43
CA LEU A 150 -2.72 -7.49 -4.16
C LEU A 150 -2.08 -6.98 -2.89
N PHE A 151 -2.09 -7.79 -1.82
CA PHE A 151 -1.39 -7.47 -0.58
C PHE A 151 0.10 -7.24 -0.83
N LEU A 152 0.75 -8.13 -1.57
CA LEU A 152 2.19 -8.03 -1.86
C LEU A 152 2.52 -6.79 -2.70
N VAL A 153 1.70 -6.47 -3.70
CA VAL A 153 1.81 -5.22 -4.47
C VAL A 153 1.69 -4.01 -3.55
N GLY A 154 0.69 -3.97 -2.66
CA GLY A 154 0.51 -2.90 -1.69
C GLY A 154 1.73 -2.73 -0.78
N ARG A 155 2.31 -3.84 -0.30
CA ARG A 155 3.55 -3.82 0.52
C ARG A 155 4.78 -3.35 -0.26
N CYS A 156 4.84 -3.60 -1.56
CA CYS A 156 5.89 -3.07 -2.43
C CYS A 156 5.73 -1.57 -2.65
N LEU A 157 4.50 -1.08 -2.90
CA LEU A 157 4.20 0.34 -3.10
C LEU A 157 4.33 1.19 -1.83
N ALA A 158 4.24 0.58 -0.64
CA ALA A 158 4.37 1.25 0.64
C ALA A 158 5.80 1.69 1.00
N ARG A 159 6.83 1.27 0.25
CA ARG A 159 8.23 1.63 0.54
C ARG A 159 8.60 3.00 -0.02
N GLU A 160 8.10 4.05 0.65
CA GLU A 160 8.73 4.98 1.60
C GLU A 160 7.63 5.95 2.09
N TRP A 161 7.02 5.66 3.23
CA TRP A 161 6.58 6.72 4.13
C TRP A 161 6.86 6.29 5.57
N THR A 162 8.11 6.47 5.94
CA THR A 162 8.48 7.05 7.24
C THR A 162 9.83 7.70 6.98
N PRO A 163 9.90 9.04 6.83
CA PRO A 163 11.19 9.69 6.94
C PRO A 163 11.73 9.32 8.32
N ALA A 164 12.83 8.58 8.35
CA ALA A 164 13.63 8.35 9.55
C ALA A 164 14.26 9.66 10.10
N HIS A 165 13.73 10.83 9.71
CA HIS A 165 14.10 12.16 10.18
C HIS A 165 13.09 12.75 11.16
N ALA A 166 11.96 12.08 11.45
CA ALA A 166 11.03 12.52 12.51
C ALA A 166 11.39 12.01 13.93
N ALA A 167 12.40 11.13 14.07
CA ALA A 167 12.80 10.55 15.37
C ALA A 167 14.23 10.90 15.81
N SER A 168 14.91 11.80 15.10
CA SER A 168 16.28 12.23 15.45
C SER A 168 16.46 13.74 15.22
N GLY A 169 15.49 14.53 15.68
CA GLY A 169 15.40 15.96 15.39
C GLY A 169 14.80 16.81 16.52
N THR A 170 15.10 16.49 17.78
CA THR A 170 15.11 17.43 18.91
C THR A 170 16.02 16.92 20.03
N GLY A 171 17.25 16.57 19.67
CA GLY A 171 18.37 16.67 20.60
C GLY A 171 18.68 18.14 20.78
N CYS A 172 18.16 18.75 21.84
CA CYS A 172 18.53 20.10 22.25
C CYS A 172 20.04 20.09 22.59
N PRO A 173 20.91 20.84 21.90
CA PRO A 173 22.30 20.95 22.31
C PRO A 173 22.34 21.82 23.56
N SER A 174 22.62 21.19 24.70
CA SER A 174 23.05 21.83 25.93
C SER A 174 24.25 22.74 25.64
N ARG A 175 23.98 24.04 25.52
CA ARG A 175 25.01 25.08 25.39
C ARG A 175 25.67 25.33 26.75
N SER A 176 26.46 24.36 27.20
CA SER A 176 27.43 24.50 28.28
C SER A 176 28.72 25.10 27.72
N ARG A 177 28.80 26.44 27.73
CA ARG A 177 30.04 27.23 27.91
C ARG A 177 29.74 28.72 27.81
N ARG A 178 29.60 29.36 28.97
CA ARG A 178 30.13 30.70 29.21
C ARG A 178 30.26 30.94 30.71
N GLY A 179 31.35 30.43 31.28
CA GLY A 179 31.97 31.11 32.41
C GLY A 179 32.73 32.29 31.83
N ALA A 180 32.28 33.51 32.12
CA ALA A 180 33.06 34.74 32.10
C ALA A 180 32.17 35.87 32.66
N THR A 181 32.33 36.10 33.97
CA THR A 181 32.38 37.42 34.63
C THR A 181 31.24 38.42 34.40
N GLU A 182 30.45 38.61 35.45
CA GLU A 182 29.90 39.91 35.87
C GLU A 182 31.02 40.98 35.93
N PRO A 183 30.73 42.26 35.63
CA PRO A 183 30.29 43.13 36.73
C PRO A 183 29.19 44.16 36.40
N ARG A 184 28.43 44.48 37.45
CA ARG A 184 27.56 45.64 37.67
C ARG A 184 28.12 46.97 37.15
N ALA A 185 27.27 47.81 36.55
CA ALA A 185 27.06 49.22 36.95
C ALA A 185 26.03 49.93 36.04
N GLY A 186 25.02 50.53 36.67
CA GLY A 186 24.39 51.79 36.30
C GLY A 186 23.88 52.01 34.86
N GLN A 187 22.57 51.91 34.67
CA GLN A 187 21.81 52.98 34.01
C GLN A 187 20.31 52.84 34.29
N LEU A 188 19.91 53.51 35.37
CA LEU A 188 18.61 54.17 35.46
C LEU A 188 18.48 55.19 34.31
N ALA A 189 17.21 55.45 33.95
CA ALA A 189 16.71 56.67 33.32
C ALA A 189 16.89 56.83 31.79
N ALA A 190 15.84 56.50 31.04
CA ALA A 190 15.17 57.44 30.13
C ALA A 190 13.86 56.78 29.61
N ARG A 191 12.70 57.22 30.12
CA ARG A 191 11.80 58.18 29.43
C ARG A 191 10.85 57.44 28.46
N ARG A 192 9.75 56.83 28.91
CA ARG A 192 8.45 57.48 29.24
C ARG A 192 8.21 58.78 28.44
N GLU A 193 7.37 58.69 27.41
CA GLU A 193 6.38 59.69 26.95
C GLU A 193 5.62 59.07 25.74
N ASN A 194 4.37 58.63 25.90
CA ASN A 194 3.11 59.38 25.74
C ASN A 194 2.80 59.80 24.30
N GLY A 195 1.63 59.38 23.79
CA GLY A 195 1.02 60.06 22.63
C GLY A 195 -0.06 59.30 21.84
N HIS A 196 -1.30 59.35 22.36
CA HIS A 196 -2.56 59.51 21.60
C HIS A 196 -3.04 58.48 20.54
N ARG A 197 -4.16 57.82 20.89
CA ARG A 197 -5.28 57.46 19.97
C ARG A 197 -6.16 58.70 19.74
N PRO A 198 -6.93 58.85 18.63
CA PRO A 198 -8.24 58.18 18.48
C PRO A 198 -8.72 57.83 17.04
N ILE A 199 -9.52 56.75 16.99
CA ILE A 199 -10.82 56.49 16.31
C ILE A 199 -11.12 57.19 14.96
N ALA A 200 -11.43 56.38 13.93
CA ALA A 200 -12.47 56.70 12.95
C ALA A 200 -13.18 55.44 12.42
N VAL A 201 -14.52 55.52 12.48
CA VAL A 201 -15.55 54.58 12.06
C VAL A 201 -15.75 54.64 10.54
N ARG A 202 -15.97 53.50 9.86
CA ARG A 202 -16.89 53.49 8.69
C ARG A 202 -17.52 52.12 8.44
N THR A 203 -18.83 52.10 8.62
CA THR A 203 -19.82 51.11 8.24
C THR A 203 -19.97 51.01 6.71
N GLY A 204 -20.25 49.80 6.19
CA GLY A 204 -20.40 49.57 4.75
C GLY A 204 -21.16 48.30 4.40
N ARG A 205 -22.46 48.30 4.71
CA ARG A 205 -23.47 47.31 4.31
C ARG A 205 -23.70 47.36 2.79
N ARG A 206 -23.61 46.23 2.07
CA ARG A 206 -24.28 46.08 0.76
C ARG A 206 -24.94 44.72 0.59
N ARG A 207 -26.28 44.79 0.55
CA ARG A 207 -27.22 43.78 0.06
C ARG A 207 -27.30 43.83 -1.46
N GLY A 208 -27.76 42.73 -2.07
CA GLY A 208 -28.27 42.65 -3.44
C GLY A 208 -27.46 41.65 -4.27
N ARG A 209 -28.03 40.72 -5.03
CA ARG A 209 -29.29 40.81 -5.78
C ARG A 209 -29.75 39.40 -6.20
N ALA A 210 -31.04 39.18 -6.10
CA ALA A 210 -31.77 38.08 -6.72
C ALA A 210 -31.96 38.32 -8.24
N ARG A 211 -32.02 37.23 -9.02
CA ARG A 211 -32.81 37.01 -10.27
C ARG A 211 -32.45 35.60 -10.75
N ARG A 212 -33.32 34.59 -10.69
CA ARG A 212 -34.60 34.38 -11.41
C ARG A 212 -34.40 34.47 -12.93
N GLN A 213 -34.27 33.31 -13.58
CA GLN A 213 -34.78 33.08 -14.94
C GLN A 213 -35.21 31.61 -15.07
N GLN A 214 -36.52 31.43 -14.86
CA GLN A 214 -37.33 30.41 -15.52
C GLN A 214 -37.36 30.71 -17.03
N ARG A 215 -37.40 29.70 -17.89
CA ARG A 215 -38.21 29.65 -19.13
C ARG A 215 -38.11 28.27 -19.81
N PRO A 216 -39.06 27.91 -20.71
CA PRO A 216 -39.91 26.74 -20.52
C PRO A 216 -39.85 25.72 -21.67
N ALA A 217 -40.69 24.70 -21.55
CA ALA A 217 -41.02 23.70 -22.55
C ALA A 217 -41.45 24.29 -23.90
N GLY A 218 -40.99 23.62 -24.95
CA GLY A 218 -41.60 23.51 -26.27
C GLY A 218 -41.58 22.03 -26.64
#